data_AF-A0A9E1EEE8-F1
#
_entry.id   AF-A0A9E1EEE8-F1
#
_cell.length_a   1.000
_cell.length_b   1.000
_cell.length_c   1.000
_cell.angle_alpha   90.00
_cell.angle_beta   90.00
_cell.angle_gamma   90.00
#
_symmetry.space_group_name_H-M   'P 1'
#
loop_
_entity.id
_entity.type
_entity.pdbx_description
1 polymer ?
#
loop_
_entity_poly.entity_id
_entity_poly.type
_entity_poly.pdbx_seq_one_letter_code
_entity_poly.pdbx_strand_id
1 'polypeptide(L)' 'MLRYAEILAKTDGIQCTYISTNDNGLYEKYGYKFLKIMQDVNGEDSRVYVKYL' A
#
# COMPACT_ATOMS: atom_id res chain seq x y z
N MET A 1 -8.38 -5.40 9.49
CA MET A 1 -7.42 -6.18 8.68
C MET A 1 -6.09 -5.46 8.45
N LEU A 2 -6.07 -4.20 7.96
CA LEU A 2 -4.83 -3.47 7.65
C LEU A 2 -3.79 -3.48 8.81
N ARG A 3 -4.20 -3.12 10.02
CA ARG A 3 -3.31 -3.12 11.21
C ARG A 3 -2.68 -4.48 11.52
N TYR A 4 -3.42 -5.57 11.28
CA TYR A 4 -2.89 -6.92 11.52
C TYR A 4 -1.80 -7.28 10.50
N ALA A 5 -2.00 -6.96 9.22
CA ALA A 5 -1.00 -7.14 8.19
C ALA A 5 0.27 -6.31 8.47
N GLU A 6 0.12 -5.08 8.98
CA GLU A 6 1.26 -4.23 9.38
C GLU A 6 2.02 -4.82 10.57
N ILE A 7 1.33 -5.37 11.57
CA ILE A 7 1.98 -6.04 12.71
C ILE A 7 2.78 -7.26 12.22
N LEU A 8 2.18 -8.09 11.36
CA LEU A 8 2.84 -9.27 10.82
C LEU A 8 4.10 -8.88 10.02
N ALA A 9 3.97 -7.90 9.11
CA ALA A 9 5.09 -7.41 8.32
C ALA A 9 6.22 -6.84 9.20
N LYS A 10 5.89 -6.14 10.30
CA LYS A 10 6.90 -5.70 11.28
C LYS A 10 7.59 -6.88 11.97
N THR A 11 6.83 -7.90 12.39
CA THR A 11 7.37 -9.11 13.02
C THR A 11 8.33 -9.84 12.09
N ASP A 12 8.05 -9.84 10.79
CA ASP A 12 8.87 -10.47 9.76
C ASP A 12 10.04 -9.58 9.29
N GLY A 13 10.26 -8.41 9.91
CA GLY A 13 11.38 -7.52 9.59
C GLY A 13 11.22 -6.75 8.26
N ILE A 14 10.00 -6.68 7.73
CA ILE A 14 9.70 -5.94 6.51
C ILE A 14 9.73 -4.42 6.78
N GLN A 15 10.46 -3.67 5.95
CA GLN A 15 10.66 -2.23 6.13
C GLN A 15 9.53 -1.37 5.55
N CYS A 16 8.79 -1.90 4.59
CA CYS A 16 7.70 -1.17 3.93
C CYS A 16 6.64 -2.09 3.34
N THR A 17 5.41 -1.59 3.29
CA THR A 17 4.27 -2.25 2.64
C THR A 17 3.77 -1.43 1.47
N TYR A 18 3.27 -2.12 0.45
CA TYR A 18 2.70 -1.52 -0.76
C TYR A 18 1.23 -1.91 -0.90
N ILE A 19 0.42 -0.98 -1.38
CA ILE A 19 -1.00 -1.20 -1.69
C ILE A 19 -1.28 -0.65 -3.07
N SER A 20 -1.81 -1.49 -3.95
CA SER A 20 -2.38 -1.06 -5.23
C SER A 20 -3.88 -0.87 -5.05
N THR A 21 -4.39 0.32 -5.36
CA THR A 21 -5.83 0.62 -5.30
C THR A 21 -6.15 1.81 -6.21
N ASN A 22 -7.41 1.90 -6.64
CA ASN A 22 -7.92 3.09 -7.32
C ASN A 22 -8.55 4.10 -6.35
N ASP A 23 -8.58 3.79 -5.05
CA ASP A 23 -9.05 4.69 -4.01
C ASP A 23 -8.09 5.89 -3.85
N ASN A 24 -8.67 7.08 -3.72
CA ASN A 24 -7.94 8.32 -3.47
C ASN A 24 -8.30 8.87 -2.08
N GLY A 25 -7.31 9.10 -1.23
CA GLY A 25 -7.48 9.69 0.10
C GLY A 25 -7.82 8.70 1.22
N LEU A 26 -7.98 7.40 0.94
CA LEU A 26 -8.27 6.40 1.97
C LEU A 26 -7.01 5.97 2.72
N TYR A 27 -6.00 5.48 2.00
CA TYR A 27 -4.79 4.90 2.60
C TYR A 27 -3.82 5.96 3.09
N GLU A 28 -3.90 7.17 2.56
CA GLU A 28 -3.21 8.37 3.03
C GLU A 28 -3.56 8.67 4.50
N LYS A 29 -4.81 8.43 4.92
CA LYS A 29 -5.24 8.57 6.33
C LYS A 29 -4.54 7.58 7.27
N TYR A 30 -4.00 6.49 6.73
CA TYR A 30 -3.26 5.47 7.48
C TYR A 30 -1.73 5.62 7.36
N GLY A 31 -1.25 6.72 6.76
CA GLY A 31 0.17 7.05 6.63
C GLY A 31 0.83 6.51 5.36
N TYR A 32 0.05 5.98 4.41
CA TYR A 32 0.58 5.62 3.10
C TYR A 32 0.81 6.87 2.25
N LYS A 33 1.83 6.84 1.38
CA LYS A 33 2.17 7.90 0.44
C LYS A 33 2.02 7.38 -0.97
N PHE A 34 1.48 8.20 -1.87
CA PHE A 34 1.44 7.88 -3.29
C PHE A 34 2.87 7.68 -3.81
N LEU A 35 3.08 6.59 -4.52
CA LEU A 35 4.37 6.24 -5.11
C LEU A 35 4.36 6.45 -6.62
N LYS A 36 3.45 5.78 -7.33
CA LYS A 36 3.35 5.81 -8.80
C LYS A 36 2.05 5.15 -9.27
N ILE A 37 1.80 5.22 -10.58
CA ILE A 37 0.79 4.42 -11.27
C ILE A 37 1.47 3.20 -11.89
N MET A 38 0.83 2.04 -11.83
CA MET A 38 1.25 0.79 -12.48
C MET A 38 0.02 0.10 -13.09
N GLN A 39 0.24 -0.72 -14.12
CA GLN A 39 -0.84 -1.56 -14.66
C GLN A 39 -1.13 -2.73 -13.72
N ASP A 40 -2.40 -3.00 -13.49
CA ASP A 40 -2.87 -4.16 -12.77
C ASP A 40 -2.83 -5.43 -13.66
N VAL A 41 -3.32 -6.55 -13.12
CA VAL A 41 -3.34 -7.84 -13.84
C VAL A 41 -4.21 -7.85 -15.10
N ASN A 42 -5.11 -6.88 -15.25
CA ASN A 42 -5.99 -6.70 -16.41
C ASN A 42 -5.44 -5.64 -17.39
N GLY A 43 -4.30 -5.02 -17.08
CA GLY A 43 -3.72 -3.94 -17.87
C GLY A 43 -4.31 -2.56 -17.59
N GLU A 44 -5.12 -2.42 -16.54
CA GLU A 44 -5.72 -1.14 -16.15
C GLU A 44 -4.79 -0.35 -15.22
N ASP A 45 -4.82 0.98 -15.34
CA ASP A 45 -4.04 1.85 -14.48
C ASP A 45 -4.51 1.74 -13.02
N SER A 46 -3.56 1.46 -12.12
CA SER A 46 -3.78 1.41 -10.68
C SER A 46 -2.74 2.23 -9.92
N ARG A 47 -3.18 2.92 -8.86
CA ARG A 47 -2.27 3.70 -8.02
C ARG A 47 -1.60 2.79 -7.00
N VAL A 48 -0.29 2.93 -6.89
CA VAL A 48 0.52 2.25 -5.90
C VAL A 48 0.89 3.23 -4.80
N TYR A 49 0.62 2.81 -3.58
CA TYR A 49 0.91 3.52 -2.34
C TYR A 49 1.94 2.75 -1.52
N VAL A 50 2.79 3.46 -0.78
CA VAL A 50 3.82 2.86 0.09
C VAL A 50 3.73 3.42 1.51
N LYS A 51 3.94 2.56 2.51
CA LYS A 51 4.14 2.96 3.91
C LYS A 51 5.39 2.29 4.46
N TYR A 52 6.24 3.08 5.10
CA TYR A 52 7.38 2.57 5.87
C TYR A 52 6.89 2.18 7.27
N LEU A 53 7.27 0.98 7.72
CA LEU A 53 6.77 0.35 8.95
C LEU A 53 7.61 0.70 10.18
#